data_AF-A0A7C3MZT8-F1
#
_entry.id   AF-A0A7C3MZT8-F1
#
_cell.length_a   1.000
_cell.length_b   1.000
_cell.length_c   1.000
_cell.angle_alpha   90.00
_cell.angle_beta   90.00
_cell.angle_gamma   90.00
#
_symmetry.space_group_name_H-M   'P 1'
#
loop_
_entity.id
_entity.type
_entity.pdbx_description
1 polymer ?
#
loop_
_entity_poly.entity_id
_entity_poly.type
_entity_poly.pdbx_seq_one_letter_code
_entity_poly.pdbx_strand_id
1 'polypeptide(L)'
;MKTAHVCYRLFISFWFLMSLATSSRAQEFTATWVGDYGDIAVMEVTGSYDAKNPDGSLNSIPRQEIAKEFLRSHQDEYDFLVIFSNFDFQMPDETSKAFYHPIRNDVQGIGLTLFDSSSLFGSEGKLQGLIDMGNVLNLSADPLSLEFEETLSLLSHEQMHRWGAYVRFFDEKDRSSSALLGKDGSHWSFLLDSDGSVLYGNEWLDNGDGTFSSIETRRSLSPLDLYLMGIYDAAEVPPMLLIENSAVDPTMLPMADVTIPGSGRIVTINDIIAAEGPRVPDAVTSPKSFKTAFILITQPQTFTMENLSDVETIREQWMTRFSILTDGLGIVNTGLKRKEALPENPGIIPPEVIPRNTPPQIEEAVRWLMDHQKTDGSWADLFQTAGRDTAAAVSALKGFEEAREGYERGLQWLLATNSENLDYLSRKIETLVDSGKDVTGLLGEIVARQNPDGGWGSQANYFSNPLDTSFALRALSVAQYSDGPVQARAVEYLKSRQTPEGGWGSEDARATVSVTLNVLIAFHKLRDSYDLDSSISKGMTWLLARQNPDGGFGDSPSTVYDTAQVLSA
;
A
#
# COMPACT_ATOMS: atom_id res chain seq x y z
N MET A 1 92.98 -26.58 -1.07
CA MET A 1 91.69 -26.35 -0.37
C MET A 1 91.71 -24.94 0.18
N LYS A 2 91.05 -24.01 -0.53
CA LYS A 2 90.97 -22.59 -0.21
C LYS A 2 89.50 -22.23 0.01
N THR A 3 89.25 -21.51 1.08
CA THR A 3 88.00 -20.87 1.45
C THR A 3 88.12 -19.34 1.25
N ALA A 4 86.93 -18.73 1.12
CA ALA A 4 86.57 -17.33 1.35
C ALA A 4 86.56 -16.32 0.17
N HIS A 5 85.31 -16.01 -0.22
CA HIS A 5 84.68 -14.69 -0.47
C HIS A 5 85.03 -13.88 -1.73
N VAL A 6 84.02 -13.55 -2.56
CA VAL A 6 83.35 -12.22 -2.65
C VAL A 6 82.30 -12.20 -3.81
N CYS A 7 81.13 -11.60 -3.49
CA CYS A 7 80.04 -10.97 -4.29
C CYS A 7 79.85 -11.20 -5.81
N TYR A 8 78.59 -11.44 -6.24
CA TYR A 8 77.78 -10.46 -7.01
C TYR A 8 76.29 -10.85 -7.13
N ARG A 9 75.45 -9.83 -7.28
CA ARG A 9 73.98 -9.81 -7.38
C ARG A 9 73.46 -10.46 -8.67
N LEU A 10 72.29 -11.11 -8.62
CA LEU A 10 71.45 -11.36 -9.80
C LEU A 10 70.06 -10.75 -9.58
N PHE A 11 69.68 -9.83 -10.47
CA PHE A 11 68.33 -9.30 -10.63
C PHE A 11 67.48 -10.31 -11.40
N ILE A 12 66.30 -10.66 -10.89
CA ILE A 12 65.24 -11.31 -11.67
C ILE A 12 64.00 -10.42 -11.60
N SER A 13 63.65 -9.83 -12.74
CA SER A 13 62.48 -9.00 -12.94
C SER A 13 61.26 -9.89 -13.15
N PHE A 14 60.27 -9.84 -12.25
CA PHE A 14 58.96 -10.47 -12.44
C PHE A 14 57.97 -9.41 -12.95
N TRP A 15 57.48 -9.60 -14.17
CA TRP A 15 56.35 -8.86 -14.72
C TRP A 15 55.06 -9.34 -14.06
N PHE A 16 54.37 -8.46 -13.35
CA PHE A 16 53.04 -8.71 -12.82
C PHE A 16 52.03 -8.24 -13.88
N LEU A 17 51.41 -9.18 -14.61
CA LEU A 17 50.22 -8.89 -15.39
C LEU A 17 49.06 -8.72 -14.41
N MET A 18 48.65 -7.47 -14.16
CA MET A 18 47.34 -7.17 -13.58
C MET A 18 46.27 -7.52 -14.63
N SER A 19 45.56 -8.64 -14.44
CA SER A 19 44.25 -8.78 -15.06
C SER A 19 43.30 -7.82 -14.33
N LEU A 20 42.81 -6.81 -15.06
CA LEU A 20 41.65 -6.05 -14.64
C LEU A 20 40.46 -7.00 -14.77
N ALA A 21 40.17 -7.73 -13.69
CA ALA A 21 38.86 -8.31 -13.50
C ALA A 21 37.90 -7.13 -13.32
N THR A 22 37.15 -6.81 -14.38
CA THR A 22 35.93 -6.02 -14.25
C THR A 22 35.02 -6.77 -13.30
N SER A 23 35.02 -6.38 -12.03
CA SER A 23 33.98 -6.79 -11.10
C SER A 23 32.68 -6.22 -11.66
N SER A 24 31.81 -7.06 -12.22
CA SER A 24 30.43 -6.66 -12.45
C SER A 24 29.90 -6.31 -11.07
N ARG A 25 29.62 -5.03 -10.82
CA ARG A 25 28.81 -4.62 -9.67
C ARG A 25 27.55 -5.49 -9.74
N ALA A 26 27.31 -6.34 -8.75
CA ALA A 26 26.00 -6.94 -8.58
C ALA A 26 24.99 -5.78 -8.64
N GLN A 27 23.97 -5.92 -9.47
CA GLN A 27 22.97 -4.87 -9.62
C GLN A 27 22.33 -4.65 -8.26
N GLU A 28 22.52 -3.45 -7.72
CA GLU A 28 21.97 -3.04 -6.42
C GLU A 28 20.45 -3.16 -6.51
N PHE A 29 19.84 -3.86 -5.55
CA PHE A 29 18.39 -3.97 -5.51
C PHE A 29 17.82 -2.59 -5.15
N THR A 30 16.80 -2.16 -5.87
CA THR A 30 16.09 -0.89 -5.59
C THR A 30 14.61 -1.14 -5.45
N ALA A 31 13.97 -0.40 -4.54
CA ALA A 31 12.53 -0.31 -4.41
C ALA A 31 12.14 1.17 -4.48
N THR A 32 11.15 1.50 -5.30
CA THR A 32 10.63 2.86 -5.46
C THR A 32 9.14 2.84 -5.21
N TRP A 33 8.68 3.60 -4.21
CA TRP A 33 7.25 3.72 -3.93
C TRP A 33 6.51 4.41 -5.10
N VAL A 34 5.45 3.75 -5.57
CA VAL A 34 4.57 4.27 -6.64
C VAL A 34 3.40 5.03 -6.03
N GLY A 35 2.80 4.49 -4.98
CA GLY A 35 1.62 5.04 -4.35
C GLY A 35 0.93 4.02 -3.44
N ASP A 36 -0.06 4.49 -2.70
CA ASP A 36 -0.97 3.62 -1.96
C ASP A 36 -2.31 3.60 -2.69
N TYR A 37 -2.87 2.42 -2.88
CA TYR A 37 -4.14 2.20 -3.54
C TYR A 37 -5.05 1.45 -2.57
N GLY A 38 -5.95 2.19 -1.92
CA GLY A 38 -6.63 1.69 -0.73
C GLY A 38 -5.62 1.41 0.39
N ASP A 39 -5.66 0.21 0.95
CA ASP A 39 -4.76 -0.24 2.03
C ASP A 39 -3.58 -1.08 1.52
N ILE A 40 -3.23 -0.96 0.23
CA ILE A 40 -2.08 -1.64 -0.39
C ILE A 40 -1.06 -0.62 -0.86
N ALA A 41 0.18 -0.78 -0.42
CA ALA A 41 1.31 0.00 -0.90
C ALA A 41 1.90 -0.65 -2.15
N VAL A 42 2.11 0.11 -3.22
CA VAL A 42 2.68 -0.40 -4.48
C VAL A 42 4.08 0.15 -4.68
N MET A 43 5.02 -0.71 -5.09
CA MET A 43 6.39 -0.33 -5.37
C MET A 43 6.92 -0.95 -6.67
N GLU A 44 7.72 -0.21 -7.41
CA GLU A 44 8.53 -0.77 -8.50
C GLU A 44 9.88 -1.21 -7.97
N VAL A 45 10.32 -2.40 -8.35
CA VAL A 45 11.59 -2.97 -7.91
C VAL A 45 12.50 -3.34 -9.07
N THR A 46 13.81 -3.23 -8.87
CA THR A 46 14.83 -3.75 -9.79
C THR A 46 15.91 -4.52 -9.03
N GLY A 47 16.60 -5.44 -9.71
CA GLY A 47 17.57 -6.34 -9.11
C GLY A 47 16.97 -7.74 -8.82
N SER A 48 17.79 -8.64 -8.28
CA SER A 48 17.31 -9.99 -7.91
C SER A 48 16.49 -9.93 -6.63
N TYR A 49 15.30 -10.55 -6.67
CA TYR A 49 14.42 -10.71 -5.52
C TYR A 49 14.37 -12.16 -4.99
N ASP A 50 15.22 -13.03 -5.54
CA ASP A 50 15.28 -14.45 -5.20
C ASP A 50 15.41 -14.64 -3.68
N ALA A 51 14.78 -15.67 -3.14
CA ALA A 51 14.74 -15.90 -1.70
C ALA A 51 16.13 -16.22 -1.11
N LYS A 52 17.02 -16.81 -1.91
CA LYS A 52 18.38 -17.21 -1.48
C LYS A 52 19.44 -16.59 -2.38
N ASN A 53 20.56 -16.24 -1.77
CA ASN A 53 21.79 -15.90 -2.47
C ASN A 53 22.39 -17.15 -3.13
N PRO A 54 23.33 -16.99 -4.09
CA PRO A 54 24.01 -18.12 -4.72
C PRO A 54 24.77 -19.05 -3.75
N ASP A 55 25.09 -18.58 -2.54
CA ASP A 55 25.72 -19.37 -1.48
C ASP A 55 24.70 -20.13 -0.60
N GLY A 56 23.40 -20.03 -0.90
CA GLY A 56 22.30 -20.67 -0.17
C GLY A 56 21.81 -19.90 1.06
N SER A 57 22.47 -18.79 1.43
CA SER A 57 21.99 -17.93 2.52
C SER A 57 20.73 -17.16 2.13
N LEU A 58 19.94 -16.76 3.11
CA LEU A 58 18.71 -15.99 2.88
C LEU A 58 19.03 -14.60 2.30
N ASN A 59 18.47 -14.29 1.14
CA ASN A 59 18.66 -13.01 0.47
C ASN A 59 17.79 -11.94 1.15
N SER A 60 18.35 -11.35 2.20
CA SER A 60 17.62 -10.45 3.09
C SER A 60 17.63 -8.99 2.60
N ILE A 61 18.59 -8.62 1.73
CA ILE A 61 18.80 -7.23 1.31
C ILE A 61 17.58 -6.66 0.57
N PRO A 62 16.97 -7.34 -0.42
CA PRO A 62 15.80 -6.80 -1.10
C PRO A 62 14.62 -6.52 -0.17
N ARG A 63 14.39 -7.41 0.80
CA ARG A 63 13.33 -7.27 1.82
C ARG A 63 13.61 -6.12 2.77
N GLN A 64 14.88 -5.89 3.13
CA GLN A 64 15.30 -4.72 3.89
C GLN A 64 15.03 -3.42 3.12
N GLU A 65 15.35 -3.37 1.82
CA GLU A 65 15.12 -2.17 1.00
C GLU A 65 13.63 -1.88 0.80
N ILE A 66 12.79 -2.91 0.58
CA ILE A 66 11.33 -2.73 0.52
C ILE A 66 10.78 -2.22 1.85
N ALA A 67 11.19 -2.81 2.97
CA ALA A 67 10.74 -2.38 4.29
C ALA A 67 11.18 -0.94 4.61
N LYS A 68 12.42 -0.57 4.27
CA LYS A 68 12.92 0.81 4.43
C LYS A 68 12.16 1.79 3.56
N GLU A 69 11.88 1.45 2.30
CA GLU A 69 11.12 2.33 1.41
C GLU A 69 9.68 2.49 1.89
N PHE A 70 9.06 1.42 2.39
CA PHE A 70 7.72 1.47 3.00
C PHE A 70 7.71 2.39 4.23
N LEU A 71 8.62 2.13 5.18
CA LEU A 71 8.74 2.89 6.43
C LEU A 71 9.30 4.30 6.23
N ARG A 72 9.80 4.65 5.04
CA ARG A 72 10.16 6.02 4.70
C ARG A 72 8.92 6.92 4.68
N SER A 73 7.79 6.43 4.16
CA SER A 73 6.53 7.17 4.03
C SER A 73 5.46 6.76 5.05
N HIS A 74 5.53 5.56 5.62
CA HIS A 74 4.56 5.00 6.55
C HIS A 74 5.05 5.01 8.00
N GLN A 75 4.12 5.15 8.95
CA GLN A 75 4.44 5.13 10.38
C GLN A 75 5.07 3.79 10.75
N ASP A 76 6.02 3.79 11.68
CA ASP A 76 6.58 2.55 12.21
C ASP A 76 5.64 2.00 13.29
N GLU A 77 4.50 1.46 12.86
CA GLU A 77 3.48 0.85 13.72
C GLU A 77 3.00 -0.52 13.22
N TYR A 78 3.75 -1.15 12.31
CA TYR A 78 3.40 -2.43 11.70
C TYR A 78 4.22 -3.57 12.33
N ASP A 79 3.53 -4.60 12.77
CA ASP A 79 4.12 -5.85 13.25
C ASP A 79 4.63 -6.71 12.11
N PHE A 80 3.94 -6.69 10.96
CA PHE A 80 4.28 -7.50 9.79
C PHE A 80 4.15 -6.72 8.48
N LEU A 81 4.96 -7.10 7.50
CA LEU A 81 4.77 -6.74 6.10
C LEU A 81 4.46 -8.01 5.30
N VAL A 82 3.42 -7.98 4.47
CA VAL A 82 3.09 -9.04 3.52
C VAL A 82 3.40 -8.52 2.12
N ILE A 83 4.30 -9.21 1.42
CA ILE A 83 4.77 -8.82 0.09
C ILE A 83 4.22 -9.80 -0.95
N PHE A 84 3.56 -9.26 -1.96
CA PHE A 84 3.22 -9.96 -3.20
C PHE A 84 4.07 -9.39 -4.34
N SER A 85 4.50 -10.23 -5.27
CA SER A 85 5.07 -9.78 -6.54
C SER A 85 4.07 -9.93 -7.68
N ASN A 86 4.28 -9.23 -8.79
CA ASN A 86 3.62 -9.54 -10.07
C ASN A 86 4.53 -10.28 -11.07
N PHE A 87 5.66 -10.78 -10.57
CA PHE A 87 6.68 -11.49 -11.34
C PHE A 87 7.21 -12.68 -10.53
N ASP A 88 7.66 -13.71 -11.23
CA ASP A 88 8.25 -14.88 -10.60
C ASP A 88 9.68 -14.60 -10.11
N PHE A 89 10.04 -15.21 -8.99
CA PHE A 89 11.40 -15.24 -8.45
C PHE A 89 11.66 -16.62 -7.84
N GLN A 90 12.93 -16.95 -7.58
CA GLN A 90 13.28 -18.25 -7.02
C GLN A 90 12.91 -18.33 -5.53
N MET A 91 12.00 -19.25 -5.21
CA MET A 91 11.60 -19.57 -3.84
C MET A 91 12.70 -20.33 -3.08
N PRO A 92 12.64 -20.42 -1.73
CA PRO A 92 13.68 -21.10 -0.94
C PRO A 92 13.97 -22.54 -1.37
N ASP A 93 12.97 -23.22 -1.90
CA ASP A 93 13.03 -24.54 -2.52
C ASP A 93 11.92 -24.68 -3.58
N GLU A 94 11.92 -25.79 -4.32
CA GLU A 94 11.02 -26.03 -5.46
C GLU A 94 9.55 -26.20 -5.07
N THR A 95 9.25 -26.44 -3.79
CA THR A 95 7.89 -26.71 -3.28
C THR A 95 7.28 -25.55 -2.52
N SER A 96 8.11 -24.61 -2.06
CA SER A 96 7.68 -23.42 -1.33
C SER A 96 6.92 -22.44 -2.23
N LYS A 97 5.71 -22.05 -1.79
CA LYS A 97 4.85 -21.05 -2.46
C LYS A 97 4.85 -19.69 -1.76
N ALA A 98 5.17 -19.67 -0.48
CA ALA A 98 5.42 -18.47 0.32
C ALA A 98 6.56 -18.78 1.30
N PHE A 99 7.05 -17.77 2.03
CA PHE A 99 7.90 -18.00 3.19
C PHE A 99 7.91 -16.82 4.17
N TYR A 100 8.13 -17.13 5.44
CA TYR A 100 8.36 -16.16 6.51
C TYR A 100 9.83 -15.76 6.66
N HIS A 101 10.05 -14.47 6.86
CA HIS A 101 11.34 -13.86 7.16
C HIS A 101 11.33 -13.31 8.59
N PRO A 102 12.02 -13.95 9.55
CA PRO A 102 12.05 -13.49 10.94
C PRO A 102 12.91 -12.23 11.10
N ILE A 103 12.35 -11.16 11.68
CA ILE A 103 13.05 -9.88 11.89
C ILE A 103 13.32 -9.61 13.38
N ARG A 104 12.39 -9.99 14.25
CA ARG A 104 12.50 -9.81 15.70
C ARG A 104 11.74 -10.89 16.43
N ASN A 105 12.33 -11.41 17.49
CA ASN A 105 11.63 -12.21 18.48
C ASN A 105 11.89 -11.64 19.88
N ASP A 106 10.83 -11.14 20.50
CA ASP A 106 10.79 -10.63 21.87
C ASP A 106 10.00 -11.55 22.83
N VAL A 107 9.62 -12.75 22.38
CA VAL A 107 8.83 -13.72 23.15
C VAL A 107 9.72 -14.86 23.63
N GLN A 108 9.62 -15.18 24.92
CA GLN A 108 10.27 -16.33 25.55
C GLN A 108 9.28 -17.51 25.68
N GLY A 109 9.79 -18.72 25.90
CA GLY A 109 8.96 -19.91 26.13
C GLY A 109 8.33 -20.50 24.87
N ILE A 110 8.74 -20.04 23.68
CA ILE A 110 8.24 -20.52 22.38
C ILE A 110 9.28 -21.32 21.58
N GLY A 111 10.38 -21.74 22.20
CA GLY A 111 11.45 -22.52 21.54
C GLY A 111 12.39 -21.71 20.64
N LEU A 112 12.22 -20.39 20.58
CA LEU A 112 13.09 -19.48 19.83
C LEU A 112 13.97 -18.62 20.75
N THR A 113 15.16 -18.28 20.28
CA THR A 113 16.03 -17.29 20.94
C THR A 113 15.49 -15.88 20.76
N LEU A 114 15.74 -15.00 21.74
CA LEU A 114 15.45 -13.58 21.60
C LEU A 114 16.47 -12.91 20.67
N PHE A 115 15.99 -12.10 19.74
CA PHE A 115 16.83 -11.29 18.85
C PHE A 115 16.03 -10.12 18.30
N ASP A 116 16.74 -9.09 17.82
CA ASP A 116 16.13 -7.93 17.17
C ASP A 116 17.01 -7.43 16.03
N SER A 117 16.51 -7.53 14.81
CA SER A 117 17.13 -7.00 13.60
C SER A 117 16.29 -5.90 12.94
N SER A 118 15.26 -5.38 13.63
CA SER A 118 14.29 -4.42 13.05
C SER A 118 14.97 -3.19 12.44
N SER A 119 16.08 -2.74 13.03
CA SER A 119 16.84 -1.57 12.55
C SER A 119 17.42 -1.78 11.15
N LEU A 120 17.73 -3.02 10.77
CA LEU A 120 18.20 -3.33 9.41
C LEU A 120 17.10 -3.15 8.36
N PHE A 121 15.84 -3.18 8.78
CA PHE A 121 14.64 -3.01 7.94
C PHE A 121 14.04 -1.60 8.05
N GLY A 122 14.68 -0.69 8.78
CA GLY A 122 14.21 0.69 8.97
C GLY A 122 13.16 0.87 10.07
N SER A 123 12.89 -0.16 10.88
CA SER A 123 11.95 -0.11 12.02
C SER A 123 12.69 0.10 13.34
N GLU A 124 12.09 0.90 14.24
CA GLU A 124 12.53 1.22 15.60
C GLU A 124 12.07 0.16 16.63
N GLY A 125 11.95 -1.10 16.20
CA GLY A 125 11.65 -2.25 17.06
C GLY A 125 10.21 -2.76 16.96
N LYS A 126 9.39 -2.21 16.07
CA LYS A 126 8.01 -2.67 15.87
C LYS A 126 7.91 -3.88 14.95
N LEU A 127 8.66 -3.86 13.85
CA LEU A 127 8.56 -4.90 12.84
C LEU A 127 9.08 -6.25 13.35
N GLN A 128 8.21 -7.27 13.32
CA GLN A 128 8.46 -8.61 13.84
C GLN A 128 8.89 -9.60 12.75
N GLY A 129 8.32 -9.45 11.55
CA GLY A 129 8.66 -10.30 10.41
C GLY A 129 8.05 -9.82 9.11
N LEU A 130 8.46 -10.49 8.03
CA LEU A 130 7.96 -10.26 6.68
C LEU A 130 7.48 -11.59 6.08
N ILE A 131 6.42 -11.54 5.29
CA ILE A 131 5.89 -12.71 4.59
C ILE A 131 5.97 -12.43 3.09
N ASP A 132 6.69 -13.29 2.36
CA ASP A 132 6.67 -13.27 0.90
C ASP A 132 5.65 -14.28 0.39
N MET A 133 4.62 -13.79 -0.30
CA MET A 133 3.54 -14.61 -0.85
C MET A 133 3.79 -15.04 -2.31
N GLY A 134 4.94 -14.68 -2.87
CA GLY A 134 5.27 -14.99 -4.26
C GLY A 134 4.49 -14.13 -5.27
N ASN A 135 4.43 -14.64 -6.51
CA ASN A 135 3.71 -13.99 -7.59
C ASN A 135 2.19 -14.14 -7.40
N VAL A 136 1.49 -13.02 -7.24
CA VAL A 136 0.02 -13.01 -7.01
C VAL A 136 -0.74 -13.73 -8.12
N LEU A 137 -0.24 -13.70 -9.36
CA LEU A 137 -0.86 -14.37 -10.51
C LEU A 137 -0.84 -15.91 -10.41
N ASN A 138 -0.04 -16.47 -9.52
CA ASN A 138 0.04 -17.91 -9.26
C ASN A 138 -0.82 -18.34 -8.05
N LEU A 139 -1.51 -17.39 -7.41
CA LEU A 139 -2.40 -17.63 -6.29
C LEU A 139 -3.86 -17.56 -6.77
N SER A 140 -4.73 -18.33 -6.12
CA SER A 140 -6.17 -18.10 -6.29
C SER A 140 -6.56 -16.88 -5.48
N ALA A 141 -7.31 -15.96 -6.09
CA ALA A 141 -7.90 -14.78 -5.44
C ALA A 141 -9.44 -14.75 -5.60
N ASP A 142 -10.05 -15.73 -6.26
CA ASP A 142 -11.51 -15.82 -6.41
C ASP A 142 -12.14 -16.42 -5.15
N PRO A 143 -12.96 -15.68 -4.37
CA PRO A 143 -13.56 -16.18 -3.14
C PRO A 143 -14.50 -17.38 -3.32
N LEU A 144 -14.90 -17.69 -4.57
CA LEU A 144 -15.73 -18.84 -4.90
C LEU A 144 -14.92 -20.10 -5.24
N SER A 145 -13.61 -19.98 -5.40
CA SER A 145 -12.70 -21.10 -5.68
C SER A 145 -12.32 -21.83 -4.38
N LEU A 146 -12.22 -23.16 -4.43
CA LEU A 146 -11.74 -23.95 -3.30
C LEU A 146 -10.26 -23.70 -3.01
N GLU A 147 -9.49 -23.40 -4.06
CA GLU A 147 -8.07 -23.06 -3.99
C GLU A 147 -7.82 -21.71 -3.29
N PHE A 148 -8.83 -20.85 -3.18
CA PHE A 148 -8.69 -19.59 -2.43
C PHE A 148 -8.44 -19.83 -0.94
N GLU A 149 -9.05 -20.87 -0.37
CA GLU A 149 -8.78 -21.26 1.01
C GLU A 149 -7.32 -21.69 1.20
N GLU A 150 -6.69 -22.28 0.18
CA GLU A 150 -5.26 -22.59 0.22
C GLU A 150 -4.41 -21.32 0.29
N THR A 151 -4.78 -20.26 -0.44
CA THR A 151 -4.10 -18.95 -0.38
C THR A 151 -4.18 -18.34 1.03
N LEU A 152 -5.37 -18.35 1.64
CA LEU A 152 -5.56 -17.81 3.00
C LEU A 152 -4.85 -18.65 4.07
N SER A 153 -4.88 -19.98 3.91
CA SER A 153 -4.15 -20.90 4.78
C SER A 153 -2.64 -20.74 4.63
N LEU A 154 -2.13 -20.49 3.43
CA LEU A 154 -0.71 -20.26 3.18
C LEU A 154 -0.22 -18.99 3.88
N LEU A 155 -0.94 -17.87 3.75
CA LEU A 155 -0.59 -16.63 4.45
C LEU A 155 -0.60 -16.81 5.98
N SER A 156 -1.60 -17.52 6.50
CA SER A 156 -1.72 -17.82 7.93
C SER A 156 -0.60 -18.74 8.42
N HIS A 157 -0.22 -19.74 7.60
CA HIS A 157 0.91 -20.63 7.83
C HIS A 157 2.21 -19.84 7.99
N GLU A 158 2.51 -18.95 7.04
CA GLU A 158 3.73 -18.15 7.12
C GLU A 158 3.73 -17.19 8.32
N GLN A 159 2.59 -16.58 8.64
CA GLN A 159 2.52 -15.74 9.82
C GLN A 159 2.81 -16.53 11.10
N MET A 160 2.36 -17.78 11.17
CA MET A 160 2.52 -18.63 12.35
C MET A 160 3.97 -18.99 12.67
N HIS A 161 4.90 -18.94 11.70
CA HIS A 161 6.33 -19.09 11.96
C HIS A 161 6.91 -17.99 12.86
N ARG A 162 6.16 -16.91 13.14
CA ARG A 162 6.53 -15.98 14.22
C ARG A 162 6.53 -16.63 15.61
N TRP A 163 5.70 -17.65 15.84
CA TRP A 163 5.44 -18.20 17.18
C TRP A 163 5.57 -19.72 17.30
N GLY A 164 5.05 -20.46 16.32
CA GLY A 164 4.72 -21.87 16.49
C GLY A 164 5.75 -22.84 15.91
N ALA A 165 5.69 -24.08 16.37
CA ALA A 165 6.48 -25.21 15.89
C ALA A 165 8.00 -25.17 16.12
N TYR A 166 8.42 -24.67 17.29
CA TYR A 166 9.82 -24.71 17.74
C TYR A 166 10.02 -25.32 19.14
N VAL A 167 8.95 -25.66 19.84
CA VAL A 167 9.00 -26.07 21.24
C VAL A 167 9.38 -27.54 21.41
N ARG A 168 10.13 -27.82 22.47
CA ARG A 168 10.39 -29.16 22.99
C ARG A 168 9.56 -29.39 24.25
N PHE A 169 9.60 -30.62 24.75
CA PHE A 169 8.98 -30.99 26.01
C PHE A 169 9.91 -31.94 26.78
N PHE A 170 9.71 -32.06 28.09
CA PHE A 170 10.35 -33.11 28.88
C PHE A 170 9.53 -34.39 28.86
N ASP A 171 10.19 -35.53 28.65
CA ASP A 171 9.52 -36.82 28.72
C ASP A 171 9.33 -37.32 30.16
N GLU A 172 8.63 -38.45 30.33
CA GLU A 172 8.40 -39.07 31.65
C GLU A 172 9.70 -39.44 32.41
N LYS A 173 10.87 -39.33 31.76
CA LYS A 173 12.20 -39.58 32.31
C LYS A 173 13.02 -38.29 32.42
N ASP A 174 12.37 -37.12 32.39
CA ASP A 174 12.95 -35.78 32.44
C ASP A 174 13.97 -35.51 31.30
N ARG A 175 13.81 -36.17 30.15
CA ARG A 175 14.68 -35.96 28.98
C ARG A 175 14.01 -35.02 27.98
N SER A 176 14.74 -34.02 27.51
CA SER A 176 14.24 -33.09 26.49
C SER A 176 14.01 -33.84 25.18
N SER A 177 12.85 -33.62 24.57
CA SER A 177 12.40 -34.28 23.35
C SER A 177 11.89 -33.25 22.33
N SER A 178 12.30 -33.40 21.07
CA SER A 178 11.80 -32.62 19.94
C SER A 178 10.74 -33.37 19.14
N ALA A 179 10.11 -34.41 19.70
CA ALA A 179 9.19 -35.28 18.96
C ALA A 179 7.89 -34.57 18.52
N LEU A 180 7.61 -33.38 19.04
CA LEU A 180 6.54 -32.51 18.54
C LEU A 180 6.88 -31.87 17.19
N LEU A 181 8.15 -31.85 16.80
CA LEU A 181 8.65 -31.17 15.61
C LEU A 181 8.81 -32.14 14.44
N GLY A 182 8.37 -31.70 13.26
CA GLY A 182 8.43 -32.42 12.00
C GLY A 182 9.43 -31.78 11.03
N LYS A 183 8.97 -31.57 9.80
CA LYS A 183 9.78 -31.07 8.69
C LYS A 183 10.55 -29.78 9.07
N ASP A 184 11.84 -29.76 8.77
CA ASP A 184 12.77 -28.64 8.98
C ASP A 184 12.93 -28.16 10.46
N GLY A 185 12.30 -28.84 11.42
CA GLY A 185 12.30 -28.42 12.83
C GLY A 185 11.53 -27.13 13.10
N SER A 186 10.67 -26.71 12.16
CA SER A 186 9.86 -25.49 12.20
C SER A 186 8.38 -25.75 11.88
N HIS A 187 7.97 -27.02 11.93
CA HIS A 187 6.62 -27.49 11.64
C HIS A 187 6.22 -28.56 12.66
N TRP A 188 4.93 -28.77 12.85
CA TRP A 188 4.46 -29.84 13.71
C TRP A 188 4.76 -31.21 13.09
N SER A 189 5.03 -32.18 13.97
CA SER A 189 5.27 -33.56 13.56
C SER A 189 4.02 -34.13 12.91
N PHE A 190 4.21 -34.95 11.87
CA PHE A 190 3.14 -35.75 11.30
C PHE A 190 2.41 -36.59 12.37
N LEU A 191 3.12 -37.00 13.42
CA LEU A 191 2.61 -37.85 14.50
C LEU A 191 1.96 -37.07 15.65
N LEU A 192 2.00 -35.74 15.62
CA LEU A 192 1.36 -34.89 16.63
C LEU A 192 -0.09 -34.62 16.22
N ASP A 193 -1.01 -34.91 17.13
CA ASP A 193 -2.36 -34.38 17.09
C ASP A 193 -2.31 -32.90 17.47
N SER A 194 -2.25 -32.08 16.43
CA SER A 194 -2.20 -30.61 16.52
C SER A 194 -3.50 -30.03 16.00
N ASP A 195 -4.60 -30.78 16.13
CA ASP A 195 -5.95 -30.33 15.78
C ASP A 195 -6.06 -29.84 14.33
N GLY A 196 -5.23 -30.37 13.42
CA GLY A 196 -5.17 -29.91 12.04
C GLY A 196 -4.55 -28.52 11.85
N SER A 197 -3.59 -28.13 12.70
CA SER A 197 -2.87 -26.85 12.63
C SER A 197 -2.37 -26.51 11.22
N VAL A 198 -2.46 -25.23 10.84
CA VAL A 198 -1.87 -24.72 9.58
C VAL A 198 -0.36 -25.01 9.49
N LEU A 199 0.37 -25.15 10.59
CA LEU A 199 1.80 -25.49 10.64
C LEU A 199 2.09 -26.98 10.39
N TYR A 200 1.54 -27.51 9.28
CA TYR A 200 1.64 -28.91 8.85
C TYR A 200 1.05 -29.92 9.85
N GLY A 201 0.02 -29.51 10.59
CA GLY A 201 -0.66 -30.35 11.57
C GLY A 201 -1.64 -31.35 10.97
N ASN A 202 -1.81 -32.48 11.67
CA ASN A 202 -2.92 -33.41 11.53
C ASN A 202 -3.83 -33.31 12.75
N GLU A 203 -5.12 -33.63 12.56
CA GLU A 203 -6.06 -33.98 13.62
C GLU A 203 -6.18 -35.51 13.67
N TRP A 204 -5.77 -36.12 14.78
CA TRP A 204 -5.73 -37.59 14.91
C TRP A 204 -6.83 -38.13 15.81
N LEU A 205 -7.59 -39.09 15.30
CA LEU A 205 -8.54 -39.89 16.07
C LEU A 205 -7.91 -41.22 16.52
N ASP A 206 -7.92 -41.51 17.81
CA ASP A 206 -7.61 -42.85 18.34
C ASP A 206 -8.81 -43.80 18.13
N ASN A 207 -8.60 -44.87 17.36
CA ASN A 207 -9.65 -45.85 17.05
C ASN A 207 -9.89 -46.86 18.19
N GLY A 208 -9.07 -46.84 19.25
CA GLY A 208 -9.18 -47.75 20.39
C GLY A 208 -8.71 -49.18 20.12
N ASP A 209 -8.13 -49.45 18.95
CA ASP A 209 -7.63 -50.76 18.52
C ASP A 209 -6.11 -50.78 18.26
N GLY A 210 -5.40 -49.72 18.67
CA GLY A 210 -3.97 -49.52 18.42
C GLY A 210 -3.67 -48.88 17.06
N THR A 211 -4.69 -48.34 16.40
CA THR A 211 -4.56 -47.52 15.19
C THR A 211 -5.11 -46.11 15.39
N PHE A 212 -4.60 -45.18 14.60
CA PHE A 212 -4.98 -43.76 14.62
C PHE A 212 -5.33 -43.32 13.21
N SER A 213 -6.43 -42.60 13.05
CA SER A 213 -6.90 -42.09 11.76
C SER A 213 -6.81 -40.56 11.71
N SER A 214 -6.16 -40.02 10.68
CA SER A 214 -6.09 -38.58 10.44
C SER A 214 -7.38 -38.13 9.76
N ILE A 215 -8.08 -37.17 10.36
CA ILE A 215 -9.42 -36.75 9.90
C ILE A 215 -9.39 -35.37 9.23
N GLU A 216 -8.55 -34.44 9.70
CA GLU A 216 -8.36 -33.13 9.09
C GLU A 216 -6.89 -32.70 9.10
N THR A 217 -6.53 -31.77 8.22
CA THR A 217 -5.16 -31.22 8.11
C THR A 217 -5.19 -29.75 7.71
N ARG A 218 -4.28 -28.94 8.27
CA ARG A 218 -4.03 -27.53 7.92
C ARG A 218 -5.28 -26.63 7.83
N ARG A 219 -6.27 -26.81 8.70
CA ARG A 219 -7.51 -26.01 8.70
C ARG A 219 -7.60 -25.01 9.85
N SER A 220 -6.92 -25.24 10.96
CA SER A 220 -7.14 -24.50 12.21
C SER A 220 -5.82 -23.97 12.81
N LEU A 221 -5.93 -23.28 13.94
CA LEU A 221 -4.84 -23.15 14.91
C LEU A 221 -5.21 -23.99 16.12
N SER A 222 -4.28 -24.84 16.56
CA SER A 222 -4.48 -25.65 17.76
C SER A 222 -4.48 -24.79 19.02
N PRO A 223 -5.02 -25.27 20.15
CA PRO A 223 -4.83 -24.62 21.43
C PRO A 223 -3.35 -24.37 21.80
N LEU A 224 -2.43 -25.25 21.35
CA LEU A 224 -0.98 -25.03 21.53
C LEU A 224 -0.49 -23.86 20.67
N ASP A 225 -0.91 -23.77 19.41
CA ASP A 225 -0.58 -22.62 18.55
C ASP A 225 -1.05 -21.32 19.19
N LEU A 226 -2.29 -21.28 19.67
CA LEU A 226 -2.89 -20.12 20.33
C LEU A 226 -2.19 -19.77 21.64
N TYR A 227 -1.71 -20.74 22.42
CA TYR A 227 -0.87 -20.47 23.59
C TYR A 227 0.48 -19.87 23.19
N LEU A 228 1.13 -20.38 22.15
CA LEU A 228 2.43 -19.88 21.69
C LEU A 228 2.31 -18.46 21.11
N MET A 229 1.22 -18.17 20.39
CA MET A 229 0.85 -16.81 19.99
C MET A 229 0.62 -15.90 21.20
N GLY A 230 0.31 -16.47 22.35
CA GLY A 230 -0.08 -15.75 23.58
C GLY A 230 -1.53 -15.32 23.55
N ILE A 231 -2.40 -16.00 22.80
CA ILE A 231 -3.85 -15.81 22.81
C ILE A 231 -4.49 -16.57 23.97
N TYR A 232 -4.10 -17.83 24.16
CA TYR A 232 -4.58 -18.71 25.22
C TYR A 232 -3.63 -18.73 26.43
N ASP A 233 -4.19 -18.83 27.63
CA ASP A 233 -3.49 -19.20 28.84
C ASP A 233 -3.17 -20.72 28.84
N ALA A 234 -2.17 -21.12 29.62
CA ALA A 234 -1.78 -22.54 29.71
C ALA A 234 -2.96 -23.46 30.13
N ALA A 235 -3.90 -22.96 30.93
CA ALA A 235 -5.07 -23.72 31.37
C ALA A 235 -6.07 -24.04 30.23
N GLU A 236 -5.98 -23.33 29.10
CA GLU A 236 -6.82 -23.52 27.92
C GLU A 236 -6.21 -24.52 26.93
N VAL A 237 -4.97 -24.98 27.17
CA VAL A 237 -4.32 -26.00 26.34
C VAL A 237 -4.62 -27.39 26.90
N PRO A 238 -5.50 -28.19 26.24
CA PRO A 238 -5.74 -29.56 26.67
C PRO A 238 -4.49 -30.43 26.46
N PRO A 239 -4.42 -31.59 27.13
CA PRO A 239 -3.40 -32.59 26.81
C PRO A 239 -3.50 -33.02 25.34
N MET A 240 -2.36 -33.10 24.66
CA MET A 240 -2.25 -33.43 23.25
C MET A 240 -1.80 -34.87 23.06
N LEU A 241 -2.27 -35.51 21.99
CA LEU A 241 -1.85 -36.85 21.60
C LEU A 241 -0.59 -36.77 20.71
N LEU A 242 0.43 -37.54 21.06
CA LEU A 242 1.60 -37.81 20.24
C LEU A 242 1.64 -39.32 19.95
N ILE A 243 1.62 -39.69 18.68
CA ILE A 243 1.68 -41.09 18.28
C ILE A 243 3.13 -41.56 18.27
N GLU A 244 3.43 -42.61 19.02
CA GLU A 244 4.74 -43.25 19.02
C GLU A 244 4.74 -44.41 18.00
N ASN A 245 5.42 -44.20 16.88
CA ASN A 245 5.68 -45.25 15.90
C ASN A 245 7.01 -45.00 15.19
N SER A 246 8.04 -45.80 15.49
CA SER A 246 9.38 -45.66 14.90
C SER A 246 9.48 -46.00 13.41
N ALA A 247 8.42 -46.60 12.83
CA ALA A 247 8.38 -46.94 11.40
C ALA A 247 7.77 -45.83 10.53
N VAL A 248 7.18 -44.80 11.14
CA VAL A 248 6.59 -43.65 10.44
C VAL A 248 7.54 -42.47 10.55
N ASP A 249 7.78 -41.80 9.42
CA ASP A 249 8.64 -40.62 9.37
C ASP A 249 7.86 -39.40 9.91
N PRO A 250 8.30 -38.78 11.03
CA PRO A 250 7.62 -37.63 11.62
C PRO A 250 7.72 -36.36 10.76
N THR A 251 8.57 -36.34 9.72
CA THR A 251 8.78 -35.18 8.84
C THR A 251 7.89 -35.18 7.61
N MET A 252 7.03 -36.20 7.46
CA MET A 252 6.05 -36.26 6.38
C MET A 252 5.10 -35.06 6.42
N LEU A 253 4.69 -34.60 5.24
CA LEU A 253 3.59 -33.64 5.16
C LEU A 253 2.29 -34.28 5.70
N PRO A 254 1.39 -33.51 6.31
CA PRO A 254 0.15 -34.04 6.85
C PRO A 254 -0.72 -34.58 5.72
N MET A 255 -1.46 -35.65 6.03
CA MET A 255 -2.31 -36.38 5.09
C MET A 255 -3.63 -36.65 5.78
N ALA A 256 -4.74 -36.24 5.17
CA ALA A 256 -6.07 -36.64 5.62
C ALA A 256 -6.38 -38.08 5.19
N ASP A 257 -7.32 -38.73 5.89
CA ASP A 257 -7.87 -40.05 5.57
C ASP A 257 -6.86 -41.21 5.57
N VAL A 258 -5.74 -41.05 6.30
CA VAL A 258 -4.75 -42.11 6.51
C VAL A 258 -4.91 -42.74 7.88
N THR A 259 -4.66 -44.05 7.98
CA THR A 259 -4.66 -44.77 9.25
C THR A 259 -3.31 -45.42 9.49
N ILE A 260 -2.72 -45.17 10.66
CA ILE A 260 -1.42 -45.72 11.05
C ILE A 260 -1.53 -46.52 12.35
N PRO A 261 -0.76 -47.61 12.53
CA PRO A 261 -0.63 -48.25 13.83
C PRO A 261 0.28 -47.42 14.74
N GLY A 262 0.15 -47.58 16.05
CA GLY A 262 1.07 -46.95 17.00
C GLY A 262 0.63 -47.12 18.46
N SER A 263 1.33 -46.43 19.35
CA SER A 263 0.87 -46.22 20.73
C SER A 263 0.70 -44.73 21.00
N GLY A 264 -0.42 -44.36 21.62
CA GLY A 264 -0.67 -42.97 21.98
C GLY A 264 0.08 -42.57 23.24
N ARG A 265 0.70 -41.40 23.19
CA ARG A 265 1.31 -40.73 24.33
C ARG A 265 0.64 -39.38 24.55
N ILE A 266 0.39 -39.05 25.80
CA ILE A 266 -0.13 -37.72 26.15
C ILE A 266 1.03 -36.78 26.46
N VAL A 267 0.99 -35.59 25.86
CA VAL A 267 1.89 -34.46 26.15
C VAL A 267 1.05 -33.31 26.68
N THR A 268 1.41 -32.79 27.84
CA THR A 268 0.71 -31.66 28.46
C THR A 268 1.47 -30.36 28.22
N ILE A 269 0.76 -29.23 28.36
CA ILE A 269 1.41 -27.92 28.32
C ILE A 269 2.47 -27.74 29.39
N ASN A 270 2.32 -28.41 30.54
CA ASN A 270 3.31 -28.35 31.62
C ASN A 270 4.62 -29.04 31.23
N ASP A 271 4.58 -30.08 30.39
CA ASP A 271 5.78 -30.75 29.89
C ASP A 271 6.59 -29.82 28.96
N ILE A 272 5.89 -28.97 28.20
CA ILE A 272 6.48 -27.93 27.36
C ILE A 272 7.01 -26.78 28.21
N ILE A 273 6.23 -26.27 29.16
CA ILE A 273 6.63 -25.20 30.09
C ILE A 273 7.86 -25.63 30.90
N ALA A 274 7.95 -26.89 31.31
CA ALA A 274 9.12 -27.40 32.01
C ALA A 274 10.39 -27.34 31.14
N ALA A 275 10.27 -27.57 29.83
CA ALA A 275 11.39 -27.57 28.89
C ALA A 275 11.79 -26.16 28.40
N GLU A 276 10.82 -25.31 28.05
CA GLU A 276 11.05 -24.02 27.41
C GLU A 276 10.87 -22.82 28.36
N GLY A 277 10.30 -23.05 29.54
CA GLY A 277 9.78 -22.00 30.42
C GLY A 277 8.36 -21.57 30.03
N PRO A 278 7.68 -20.79 30.89
CA PRO A 278 6.38 -20.21 30.53
C PRO A 278 6.54 -19.23 29.38
N ARG A 279 5.49 -19.08 28.57
CA ARG A 279 5.42 -18.09 27.50
C ARG A 279 5.41 -16.70 28.14
N VAL A 280 6.35 -15.83 27.74
CA VAL A 280 6.46 -14.45 28.26
C VAL A 280 6.54 -13.47 27.08
N PRO A 281 5.67 -12.44 27.01
CA PRO A 281 4.56 -12.12 27.92
C PRO A 281 3.50 -13.24 28.07
N ASP A 282 2.69 -13.27 29.12
CA ASP A 282 1.62 -14.27 29.24
C ASP A 282 0.39 -13.91 28.38
N ALA A 283 -0.66 -14.72 28.37
CA ALA A 283 -1.83 -14.43 27.55
C ALA A 283 -2.54 -13.12 27.95
N VAL A 284 -2.50 -12.76 29.23
CA VAL A 284 -3.08 -11.50 29.73
C VAL A 284 -2.37 -10.28 29.17
N THR A 285 -1.04 -10.32 29.07
CA THR A 285 -0.20 -9.17 28.69
C THR A 285 0.21 -9.16 27.23
N SER A 286 0.03 -10.27 26.51
CA SER A 286 0.39 -10.39 25.11
C SER A 286 -0.54 -9.59 24.20
N PRO A 287 0.02 -8.92 23.16
CA PRO A 287 -0.79 -8.28 22.13
C PRO A 287 -1.80 -9.24 21.51
N LYS A 288 -3.02 -8.74 21.27
CA LYS A 288 -4.10 -9.43 20.53
C LYS A 288 -4.49 -8.70 19.26
N SER A 289 -3.95 -7.50 19.07
CA SER A 289 -4.14 -6.69 17.88
C SER A 289 -2.80 -6.57 17.20
N PHE A 290 -2.73 -6.99 15.95
CA PHE A 290 -1.55 -6.89 15.12
C PHE A 290 -1.82 -5.95 13.96
N LYS A 291 -0.79 -5.24 13.51
CA LYS A 291 -0.88 -4.38 12.34
C LYS A 291 -0.02 -4.93 11.21
N THR A 292 -0.62 -5.14 10.05
CA THR A 292 0.03 -5.81 8.92
C THR A 292 -0.14 -4.99 7.65
N ALA A 293 0.96 -4.50 7.07
CA ALA A 293 0.91 -3.80 5.79
C ALA A 293 0.93 -4.81 4.64
N PHE A 294 0.14 -4.55 3.60
CA PHE A 294 0.17 -5.30 2.35
C PHE A 294 0.91 -4.48 1.30
N ILE A 295 1.89 -5.10 0.66
CA ILE A 295 2.77 -4.46 -0.32
C ILE A 295 2.74 -5.28 -1.61
N LEU A 296 2.45 -4.63 -2.74
CA LEU A 296 2.59 -5.21 -4.07
C LEU A 296 3.85 -4.64 -4.73
N ILE A 297 4.83 -5.50 -5.01
CA ILE A 297 6.02 -5.15 -5.77
C ILE A 297 5.87 -5.56 -7.23
N THR A 298 6.26 -4.67 -8.14
CA THR A 298 6.18 -4.91 -9.58
C THR A 298 7.51 -4.69 -10.27
N GLN A 299 7.69 -5.30 -11.44
CA GLN A 299 8.71 -4.81 -12.36
C GLN A 299 8.35 -3.38 -12.81
N PRO A 300 9.34 -2.57 -13.24
CA PRO A 300 9.07 -1.21 -13.68
C PRO A 300 8.05 -1.18 -14.80
N GLN A 301 7.02 -0.33 -14.66
CA GLN A 301 5.96 -0.11 -15.64
C GLN A 301 5.07 -1.33 -15.94
N THR A 302 5.03 -2.33 -15.05
CA THR A 302 4.16 -3.52 -15.21
C THR A 302 2.98 -3.55 -14.26
N PHE A 303 2.81 -2.55 -13.40
CA PHE A 303 1.67 -2.44 -12.50
C PHE A 303 0.33 -2.40 -13.25
N THR A 304 -0.62 -3.23 -12.82
CA THR A 304 -1.99 -3.28 -13.35
C THR A 304 -3.01 -3.30 -12.23
N MET A 305 -4.23 -2.83 -12.51
CA MET A 305 -5.34 -2.85 -11.54
C MET A 305 -5.82 -4.27 -11.21
N GLU A 306 -5.58 -5.26 -12.08
CA GLU A 306 -5.93 -6.66 -11.84
C GLU A 306 -5.06 -7.25 -10.72
N ASN A 307 -3.74 -7.03 -10.75
CA ASN A 307 -2.85 -7.45 -9.66
C ASN A 307 -3.26 -6.84 -8.33
N LEU A 308 -3.73 -5.59 -8.35
CA LEU A 308 -4.21 -4.90 -7.15
C LEU A 308 -5.48 -5.54 -6.60
N SER A 309 -6.47 -5.84 -7.45
CA SER A 309 -7.74 -6.44 -7.00
C SER A 309 -7.57 -7.82 -6.37
N ASP A 310 -6.61 -8.61 -6.85
CA ASP A 310 -6.31 -9.93 -6.29
C ASP A 310 -5.71 -9.81 -4.89
N VAL A 311 -4.71 -8.93 -4.72
CA VAL A 311 -4.11 -8.66 -3.39
C VAL A 311 -5.16 -8.10 -2.43
N GLU A 312 -6.04 -7.22 -2.91
CA GLU A 312 -7.09 -6.63 -2.07
C GLU A 312 -8.08 -7.67 -1.58
N THR A 313 -8.50 -8.58 -2.46
CA THR A 313 -9.40 -9.69 -2.10
C THR A 313 -8.75 -10.60 -1.07
N ILE A 314 -7.47 -10.95 -1.26
CA ILE A 314 -6.71 -11.76 -0.29
C ILE A 314 -6.61 -11.03 1.06
N ARG A 315 -6.27 -9.73 1.06
CA ARG A 315 -6.13 -8.90 2.27
C ARG A 315 -7.41 -8.90 3.10
N GLU A 316 -8.54 -8.56 2.49
CA GLU A 316 -9.83 -8.46 3.19
C GLU A 316 -10.31 -9.79 3.74
N GLN A 317 -10.22 -10.86 2.94
CA GLN A 317 -10.70 -12.19 3.36
C GLN A 317 -9.77 -12.82 4.38
N TRP A 318 -8.46 -12.58 4.29
CA TRP A 318 -7.51 -13.06 5.28
C TRP A 318 -7.71 -12.43 6.66
N MET A 319 -8.10 -11.15 6.75
CA MET A 319 -8.47 -10.54 8.04
C MET A 319 -9.60 -11.31 8.73
N THR A 320 -10.62 -11.70 7.96
CA THR A 320 -11.73 -12.53 8.45
C THR A 320 -11.24 -13.91 8.85
N ARG A 321 -10.39 -14.53 8.01
CA ARG A 321 -9.80 -15.85 8.30
C ARG A 321 -8.97 -15.84 9.57
N PHE A 322 -8.12 -14.84 9.77
CA PHE A 322 -7.31 -14.68 10.99
C PHE A 322 -8.19 -14.58 12.23
N SER A 323 -9.27 -13.79 12.15
CA SER A 323 -10.25 -13.71 13.24
C SER A 323 -10.90 -15.07 13.52
N ILE A 324 -11.24 -15.86 12.49
CA ILE A 324 -11.80 -17.21 12.68
C ILE A 324 -10.78 -18.15 13.33
N LEU A 325 -9.54 -18.16 12.84
CA LEU A 325 -8.46 -19.02 13.35
C LEU A 325 -8.09 -18.73 14.81
N THR A 326 -8.47 -17.56 15.33
CA THR A 326 -8.17 -17.12 16.70
C THR A 326 -9.40 -17.02 17.59
N ASP A 327 -10.52 -17.65 17.19
CA ASP A 327 -11.82 -17.59 17.89
C ASP A 327 -12.34 -16.15 18.13
N GLY A 328 -11.95 -15.21 17.28
CA GLY A 328 -12.26 -13.78 17.39
C GLY A 328 -11.50 -13.05 18.49
N LEU A 329 -10.52 -13.70 19.13
CA LEU A 329 -9.70 -13.10 20.17
C LEU A 329 -8.54 -12.29 19.59
N GLY A 330 -8.07 -12.67 18.40
CA GLY A 330 -7.05 -11.94 17.65
C GLY A 330 -7.68 -11.04 16.58
N ILE A 331 -7.11 -9.85 16.39
CA ILE A 331 -7.50 -8.92 15.31
C ILE A 331 -6.26 -8.49 14.54
N VAL A 332 -6.37 -8.45 13.21
CA VAL A 332 -5.37 -7.80 12.35
C VAL A 332 -5.97 -6.53 11.76
N ASN A 333 -5.22 -5.44 11.81
CA ASN A 333 -5.51 -4.19 11.12
C ASN A 333 -4.54 -4.02 9.96
N THR A 334 -5.06 -3.79 8.76
CA THR A 334 -4.25 -3.62 7.54
C THR A 334 -4.21 -2.19 7.03
N GLY A 335 -4.92 -1.27 7.70
CA GLY A 335 -5.06 0.11 7.27
C GLY A 335 -3.73 0.84 7.20
N LEU A 336 -3.42 1.44 6.05
CA LEU A 336 -2.17 2.17 5.89
C LEU A 336 -2.24 3.54 6.58
N LYS A 337 -1.27 3.81 7.46
CA LYS A 337 -1.03 5.15 8.02
C LYS A 337 0.31 5.69 7.54
N ARG A 338 0.23 6.79 6.80
CA ARG A 338 1.39 7.59 6.47
C ARG A 338 1.93 8.27 7.72
N LYS A 339 3.24 8.46 7.79
CA LYS A 339 3.84 9.33 8.81
C LYS A 339 3.12 10.68 8.74
N GLU A 340 2.56 11.12 9.87
CA GLU A 340 2.18 12.53 10.03
C GLU A 340 3.50 13.31 10.00
N ALA A 341 3.90 13.70 8.80
CA ALA A 341 5.02 14.58 8.50
C ALA A 341 6.29 14.44 9.39
N LEU A 342 7.24 13.58 8.99
CA LEU A 342 8.53 14.19 8.64
C LEU A 342 8.21 15.08 7.43
N PRO A 343 8.65 16.34 7.46
CA PRO A 343 7.88 17.54 7.13
C PRO A 343 6.84 17.34 6.04
N GLU A 344 5.66 17.94 6.22
CA GLU A 344 4.66 18.07 5.15
C GLU A 344 5.37 18.37 3.82
N ASN A 345 4.86 17.80 2.73
CA ASN A 345 5.01 18.43 1.42
C ASN A 345 4.94 19.95 1.68
N PRO A 346 6.01 20.75 1.47
CA PRO A 346 6.10 22.13 1.96
C PRO A 346 5.12 23.08 1.25
N GLY A 347 4.01 22.57 0.72
CA GLY A 347 3.48 22.92 -0.57
C GLY A 347 4.53 22.68 -1.65
N ILE A 348 4.31 23.29 -2.81
CA ILE A 348 5.43 23.87 -3.56
C ILE A 348 6.36 24.49 -2.52
N ILE A 349 7.62 24.00 -2.36
CA ILE A 349 8.65 24.78 -1.64
C ILE A 349 8.52 26.16 -2.27
N PRO A 350 7.97 27.17 -1.57
CA PRO A 350 7.85 28.46 -2.21
C PRO A 350 9.30 28.81 -2.49
N PRO A 351 9.65 29.03 -3.78
CA PRO A 351 11.03 29.29 -4.17
C PRO A 351 11.56 30.31 -3.18
N GLU A 352 12.74 30.06 -2.61
CA GLU A 352 13.34 30.84 -1.52
C GLU A 352 12.77 32.25 -1.52
N VAL A 353 11.77 32.49 -0.67
CA VAL A 353 11.00 33.73 -0.76
C VAL A 353 11.92 34.77 -0.17
N ILE A 354 12.73 35.36 -1.03
CA ILE A 354 13.35 36.65 -0.75
C ILE A 354 12.14 37.55 -0.54
N PRO A 355 11.82 37.94 0.71
CA PRO A 355 10.67 38.79 0.95
C PRO A 355 10.92 40.02 0.10
N ARG A 356 9.99 40.32 -0.82
CA ARG A 356 10.16 41.51 -1.65
C ARG A 356 10.23 42.70 -0.71
N ASN A 357 11.34 43.42 -0.77
CA ASN A 357 11.48 44.70 -0.07
C ASN A 357 10.68 45.82 -0.77
N THR A 358 9.99 45.49 -1.88
CA THR A 358 9.19 46.41 -2.69
C THR A 358 7.80 45.81 -2.97
N PRO A 359 6.75 46.63 -3.11
CA PRO A 359 5.42 46.15 -3.45
C PRO A 359 5.42 45.30 -4.75
N PRO A 360 4.55 44.27 -4.85
CA PRO A 360 4.46 43.48 -6.07
C PRO A 360 3.98 44.32 -7.25
N GLN A 361 4.67 44.19 -8.39
CA GLN A 361 4.29 44.83 -9.67
C GLN A 361 3.73 43.76 -10.62
N ILE A 362 2.54 44.01 -11.17
CA ILE A 362 1.82 43.08 -12.06
C ILE A 362 2.64 42.80 -13.32
N GLU A 363 3.37 43.80 -13.80
CA GLU A 363 4.22 43.75 -14.99
C GLU A 363 5.32 42.67 -14.86
N GLU A 364 5.79 42.39 -13.64
CA GLU A 364 6.77 41.34 -13.39
C GLU A 364 6.14 39.94 -13.54
N ALA A 365 4.87 39.77 -13.15
CA ALA A 365 4.15 38.51 -13.33
C ALA A 365 3.77 38.27 -14.80
N VAL A 366 3.38 39.32 -15.52
CA VAL A 366 3.11 39.28 -16.97
C VAL A 366 4.36 38.86 -17.72
N ARG A 367 5.51 39.47 -17.42
CA ARG A 367 6.80 39.11 -18.03
C ARG A 367 7.19 37.67 -17.73
N TRP A 368 6.99 37.21 -16.49
CA TRP A 368 7.27 35.82 -16.13
C TRP A 368 6.46 34.84 -16.99
N LEU A 369 5.16 35.07 -17.18
CA LEU A 369 4.34 34.23 -18.06
C LEU A 369 4.84 34.29 -19.50
N MET A 370 5.21 35.46 -20.02
CA MET A 370 5.76 35.58 -21.37
C MET A 370 7.06 34.77 -21.55
N ASP A 371 7.95 34.78 -20.55
CA ASP A 371 9.23 34.06 -20.59
C ASP A 371 9.09 32.53 -20.44
N HIS A 372 7.96 32.06 -19.91
CA HIS A 372 7.70 30.64 -19.66
C HIS A 372 6.71 30.00 -20.65
N GLN A 373 6.36 30.72 -21.74
CA GLN A 373 5.58 30.12 -22.82
C GLN A 373 6.47 29.23 -23.69
N LYS A 374 6.02 27.99 -23.94
CA LYS A 374 6.71 27.05 -24.82
C LYS A 374 6.63 27.49 -26.27
N THR A 375 7.51 26.93 -27.10
CA THR A 375 7.58 27.24 -28.55
C THR A 375 6.33 26.85 -29.32
N ASP A 376 5.55 25.88 -28.82
CA ASP A 376 4.26 25.49 -29.39
C ASP A 376 3.11 26.43 -28.98
N GLY A 377 3.37 27.39 -28.10
CA GLY A 377 2.38 28.34 -27.57
C GLY A 377 1.73 27.93 -26.26
N SER A 378 2.02 26.74 -25.72
CA SER A 378 1.45 26.29 -24.45
C SER A 378 2.20 26.82 -23.22
N TRP A 379 1.52 26.79 -22.08
CA TRP A 379 2.13 26.81 -20.75
C TRP A 379 1.88 25.47 -20.08
N ALA A 380 2.89 24.96 -19.38
CA ALA A 380 2.82 23.66 -18.72
C ALA A 380 4.00 23.47 -17.77
N ASP A 381 3.73 23.13 -16.52
CA ASP A 381 4.73 22.56 -15.61
C ASP A 381 5.03 21.08 -15.95
N LEU A 382 3.99 20.32 -16.31
CA LEU A 382 4.03 18.95 -16.80
C LEU A 382 3.25 18.83 -18.11
N PHE A 383 3.54 17.81 -18.93
CA PHE A 383 2.83 17.67 -20.19
C PHE A 383 1.33 17.36 -19.97
N GLN A 384 1.00 16.64 -18.89
CA GLN A 384 -0.36 16.25 -18.53
C GLN A 384 -1.23 17.44 -18.07
N THR A 385 -0.64 18.55 -17.63
CA THR A 385 -1.35 19.74 -17.09
C THR A 385 -1.46 20.88 -18.11
N ALA A 386 -0.92 20.69 -19.31
CA ALA A 386 -0.84 21.74 -20.33
C ALA A 386 -2.17 22.40 -20.67
N GLY A 387 -3.27 21.65 -20.67
CA GLY A 387 -4.61 22.19 -20.91
C GLY A 387 -5.04 23.21 -19.84
N ARG A 388 -4.93 22.83 -18.56
CA ARG A 388 -5.24 23.68 -17.40
C ARG A 388 -4.35 24.92 -17.37
N ASP A 389 -3.04 24.70 -17.50
CA ASP A 389 -2.03 25.74 -17.34
C ASP A 389 -2.10 26.77 -18.47
N THR A 390 -2.26 26.32 -19.71
CA THR A 390 -2.44 27.20 -20.86
C THR A 390 -3.73 28.01 -20.74
N ALA A 391 -4.84 27.39 -20.33
CA ALA A 391 -6.11 28.11 -20.14
C ALA A 391 -6.00 29.21 -19.06
N ALA A 392 -5.31 28.91 -17.95
CA ALA A 392 -5.07 29.87 -16.87
C ALA A 392 -4.15 31.02 -17.33
N ALA A 393 -3.04 30.72 -18.01
CA ALA A 393 -2.12 31.73 -18.51
C ALA A 393 -2.76 32.65 -19.56
N VAL A 394 -3.54 32.10 -20.50
CA VAL A 394 -4.29 32.90 -21.49
C VAL A 394 -5.29 33.82 -20.79
N SER A 395 -6.05 33.32 -19.81
CA SER A 395 -6.99 34.14 -19.05
C SER A 395 -6.28 35.26 -18.28
N ALA A 396 -5.14 34.96 -17.65
CA ALA A 396 -4.36 35.95 -16.87
C ALA A 396 -3.70 37.02 -17.75
N LEU A 397 -3.24 36.68 -18.96
CA LEU A 397 -2.60 37.61 -19.89
C LEU A 397 -3.58 38.47 -20.69
N LYS A 398 -4.89 38.21 -20.55
CA LYS A 398 -5.91 38.97 -21.27
C LYS A 398 -5.86 40.45 -20.88
N GLY A 399 -5.75 41.32 -21.87
CA GLY A 399 -5.77 42.78 -21.69
C GLY A 399 -4.39 43.42 -21.50
N PHE A 400 -3.31 42.64 -21.43
CA PHE A 400 -1.94 43.16 -21.42
C PHE A 400 -1.39 43.28 -22.84
N GLU A 401 -1.24 44.52 -23.33
CA GLU A 401 -0.78 44.79 -24.71
C GLU A 401 0.59 44.17 -25.00
N GLU A 402 1.50 44.22 -24.03
CA GLU A 402 2.86 43.65 -24.14
C GLU A 402 2.86 42.12 -24.29
N ALA A 403 1.84 41.44 -23.76
CA ALA A 403 1.71 39.98 -23.81
C ALA A 403 0.80 39.48 -24.94
N ARG A 404 0.33 40.39 -25.81
CA ARG A 404 -0.67 40.09 -26.85
C ARG A 404 -0.28 38.93 -27.76
N GLU A 405 0.97 38.88 -28.20
CA GLU A 405 1.44 37.80 -29.06
C GLU A 405 1.38 36.44 -28.34
N GLY A 406 1.85 36.39 -27.09
CA GLY A 406 1.83 35.17 -26.29
C GLY A 406 0.40 34.70 -26.00
N TYR A 407 -0.48 35.65 -25.64
CA TYR A 407 -1.91 35.41 -25.49
C TYR A 407 -2.53 34.78 -26.75
N GLU A 408 -2.26 35.35 -27.93
CA GLU A 408 -2.79 34.85 -29.20
C GLU A 408 -2.26 33.44 -29.52
N ARG A 409 -0.98 33.15 -29.30
CA ARG A 409 -0.40 31.80 -29.48
C ARG A 409 -1.03 30.76 -28.56
N GLY A 410 -1.22 31.09 -27.28
CA GLY A 410 -1.88 30.20 -26.33
C GLY A 410 -3.32 29.90 -26.70
N LEU A 411 -4.04 30.91 -27.18
CA LEU A 411 -5.41 30.75 -27.67
C LEU A 411 -5.47 29.82 -28.89
N GLN A 412 -4.52 29.93 -29.82
CA GLN A 412 -4.41 29.02 -30.96
C GLN A 412 -4.09 27.59 -30.52
N TRP A 413 -3.19 27.42 -29.56
CA TRP A 413 -2.89 26.11 -28.99
C TRP A 413 -4.14 25.48 -28.36
N LEU A 414 -4.90 26.23 -27.55
CA LEU A 414 -6.15 25.73 -26.96
C LEU A 414 -7.16 25.32 -28.03
N LEU A 415 -7.30 26.09 -29.11
CA LEU A 415 -8.19 25.75 -30.22
C LEU A 415 -7.79 24.44 -30.91
N ALA A 416 -6.48 24.21 -31.11
CA ALA A 416 -5.95 23.05 -31.79
C ALA A 416 -5.92 21.77 -30.94
N THR A 417 -5.86 21.91 -29.61
CA THR A 417 -5.69 20.77 -28.69
C THR A 417 -7.02 20.17 -28.25
N ASN A 418 -7.14 18.84 -28.27
CA ASN A 418 -8.28 18.12 -27.70
C ASN A 418 -8.18 18.04 -26.17
N SER A 419 -9.32 18.08 -25.48
CA SER A 419 -9.34 18.00 -24.02
C SER A 419 -9.57 16.57 -23.54
N GLU A 420 -8.65 16.06 -22.74
CA GLU A 420 -8.64 14.67 -22.26
C GLU A 420 -9.61 14.41 -21.10
N ASN A 421 -9.94 15.45 -20.33
CA ASN A 421 -10.83 15.37 -19.18
C ASN A 421 -11.77 16.58 -19.10
N LEU A 422 -12.77 16.48 -18.23
CA LEU A 422 -13.82 17.47 -18.08
C LEU A 422 -13.32 18.81 -17.51
N ASP A 423 -12.39 18.79 -16.56
CA ASP A 423 -11.76 20.00 -16.02
C ASP A 423 -11.14 20.84 -17.15
N TYR A 424 -10.32 20.21 -18.00
CA TYR A 424 -9.62 20.89 -19.08
C TYR A 424 -10.57 21.35 -20.16
N LEU A 425 -11.58 20.53 -20.50
CA LEU A 425 -12.62 20.90 -21.46
C LEU A 425 -13.39 22.14 -20.98
N SER A 426 -13.78 22.15 -19.70
CA SER A 426 -14.54 23.24 -19.10
C SER A 426 -13.73 24.54 -19.05
N ARG A 427 -12.47 24.48 -18.60
CA ARG A 427 -11.56 25.65 -18.60
C ARG A 427 -11.28 26.16 -20.00
N LYS A 428 -11.09 25.27 -20.97
CA LYS A 428 -10.94 25.63 -22.39
C LYS A 428 -12.17 26.39 -22.88
N ILE A 429 -13.38 25.91 -22.58
CA ILE A 429 -14.62 26.61 -22.95
C ILE A 429 -14.70 27.98 -22.29
N GLU A 430 -14.47 28.09 -20.98
CA GLU A 430 -14.50 29.37 -20.26
C GLU A 430 -13.55 30.39 -20.91
N THR A 431 -12.29 30.01 -21.17
CA THR A 431 -11.29 30.88 -21.80
C THR A 431 -11.65 31.24 -23.25
N LEU A 432 -12.19 30.31 -24.03
CA LEU A 432 -12.57 30.54 -25.42
C LEU A 432 -13.79 31.46 -25.56
N VAL A 433 -14.81 31.27 -24.71
CA VAL A 433 -15.97 32.18 -24.64
C VAL A 433 -15.52 33.58 -24.30
N ASP A 434 -14.69 33.72 -23.27
CA ASP A 434 -14.15 35.02 -22.85
C ASP A 434 -13.30 35.69 -23.96
N SER A 435 -12.74 34.90 -24.88
CA SER A 435 -11.99 35.36 -26.05
C SER A 435 -12.86 35.58 -27.31
N GLY A 436 -14.19 35.43 -27.20
CA GLY A 436 -15.12 35.58 -28.32
C GLY A 436 -14.99 34.48 -29.39
N LYS A 437 -14.51 33.29 -29.03
CA LYS A 437 -14.43 32.13 -29.92
C LYS A 437 -15.69 31.29 -29.86
N ASP A 438 -16.00 30.62 -30.97
CA ASP A 438 -17.11 29.67 -31.01
C ASP A 438 -16.74 28.39 -30.25
N VAL A 439 -17.61 28.00 -29.32
CA VAL A 439 -17.48 26.81 -28.47
C VAL A 439 -18.63 25.82 -28.68
N THR A 440 -19.50 26.03 -29.67
CA THR A 440 -20.72 25.23 -29.88
C THR A 440 -20.44 23.73 -29.92
N GLY A 441 -19.38 23.31 -30.60
CA GLY A 441 -18.97 21.89 -30.64
C GLY A 441 -18.55 21.34 -29.28
N LEU A 442 -17.80 22.13 -28.49
CA LEU A 442 -17.34 21.74 -27.15
C LEU A 442 -18.49 21.68 -26.14
N LEU A 443 -19.50 22.54 -26.29
CA LEU A 443 -20.72 22.45 -25.48
C LEU A 443 -21.49 21.16 -25.79
N GLY A 444 -21.59 20.78 -27.06
CA GLY A 444 -22.17 19.50 -27.46
C GLY A 444 -21.44 18.31 -26.81
N GLU A 445 -20.11 18.39 -26.71
CA GLU A 445 -19.29 17.39 -26.04
C GLU A 445 -19.53 17.32 -24.53
N ILE A 446 -19.58 18.47 -23.82
CA ILE A 446 -19.94 18.48 -22.39
C ILE A 446 -21.31 17.86 -22.18
N VAL A 447 -22.32 18.28 -22.94
CA VAL A 447 -23.70 17.80 -22.77
C VAL A 447 -23.80 16.30 -23.02
N ALA A 448 -23.11 15.78 -24.03
CA ALA A 448 -23.09 14.35 -24.34
C ALA A 448 -22.44 13.49 -23.24
N ARG A 449 -21.62 14.09 -22.37
CA ARG A 449 -20.95 13.41 -21.25
C ARG A 449 -21.77 13.41 -19.94
N GLN A 450 -22.92 14.08 -19.89
CA GLN A 450 -23.74 14.12 -18.67
C GLN A 450 -24.28 12.72 -18.35
N ASN A 451 -24.07 12.27 -17.11
CA ASN A 451 -24.56 10.98 -16.65
C ASN A 451 -26.07 11.01 -16.37
N PRO A 452 -26.73 9.84 -16.29
CA PRO A 452 -28.16 9.76 -15.99
C PRO A 452 -28.58 10.41 -14.66
N ASP A 453 -27.66 10.48 -13.68
CA ASP A 453 -27.87 11.11 -12.38
C ASP A 453 -27.79 12.66 -12.42
N GLY A 454 -27.47 13.23 -13.58
CA GLY A 454 -27.35 14.67 -13.79
C GLY A 454 -25.96 15.24 -13.56
N GLY A 455 -25.03 14.45 -13.03
CA GLY A 455 -23.65 14.88 -12.81
C GLY A 455 -22.71 14.55 -13.97
N TRP A 456 -21.44 14.88 -13.78
CA TRP A 456 -20.35 14.50 -14.66
C TRP A 456 -19.19 13.93 -13.84
N GLY A 457 -18.45 13.02 -14.45
CA GLY A 457 -17.10 12.63 -14.05
C GLY A 457 -16.07 13.11 -15.08
N SER A 458 -14.80 12.78 -14.83
CA SER A 458 -13.64 13.22 -15.63
C SER A 458 -13.79 12.93 -17.13
N GLN A 459 -14.40 11.81 -17.52
CA GLN A 459 -14.75 11.48 -18.91
C GLN A 459 -16.16 10.87 -19.02
N ALA A 460 -16.60 10.59 -20.25
CA ALA A 460 -17.85 9.86 -20.47
C ALA A 460 -17.86 8.52 -19.70
N ASN A 461 -18.99 8.22 -19.05
CA ASN A 461 -19.22 7.01 -18.24
C ASN A 461 -18.42 6.91 -16.92
N TYR A 462 -17.59 7.90 -16.57
CA TYR A 462 -17.02 7.97 -15.23
C TYR A 462 -18.10 8.37 -14.22
N PHE A 463 -18.00 7.87 -12.98
CA PHE A 463 -18.92 8.25 -11.92
C PHE A 463 -18.95 9.77 -11.72
N SER A 464 -20.16 10.29 -11.52
CA SER A 464 -20.35 11.71 -11.24
C SER A 464 -19.70 12.12 -9.93
N ASN A 465 -19.08 13.29 -9.89
CA ASN A 465 -18.59 13.90 -8.66
C ASN A 465 -18.86 15.41 -8.65
N PRO A 466 -18.92 16.06 -7.45
CA PRO A 466 -19.24 17.48 -7.36
C PRO A 466 -18.25 18.42 -8.06
N LEU A 467 -16.95 18.08 -8.10
CA LEU A 467 -15.93 18.92 -8.71
C LEU A 467 -16.14 19.02 -10.22
N ASP A 468 -16.14 17.88 -10.90
CA ASP A 468 -16.36 17.78 -12.35
C ASP A 468 -17.72 18.38 -12.75
N THR A 469 -18.77 18.05 -11.98
CA THR A 469 -20.11 18.62 -12.24
C THR A 469 -20.11 20.15 -12.11
N SER A 470 -19.38 20.72 -11.15
CA SER A 470 -19.27 22.17 -11.00
C SER A 470 -18.52 22.82 -12.17
N PHE A 471 -17.47 22.19 -12.71
CA PHE A 471 -16.76 22.68 -13.89
C PHE A 471 -17.64 22.68 -15.13
N ALA A 472 -18.37 21.58 -15.40
CA ALA A 472 -19.32 21.52 -16.50
C ALA A 472 -20.39 22.62 -16.36
N LEU A 473 -20.94 22.79 -15.16
CA LEU A 473 -21.99 23.78 -14.90
C LEU A 473 -21.50 25.22 -15.09
N ARG A 474 -20.26 25.53 -14.68
CA ARG A 474 -19.61 26.83 -14.93
C ARG A 474 -19.44 27.09 -16.42
N ALA A 475 -18.90 26.13 -17.17
CA ALA A 475 -18.69 26.26 -18.60
C ALA A 475 -20.01 26.49 -19.37
N LEU A 476 -21.06 25.72 -19.03
CA LEU A 476 -22.40 25.87 -19.61
C LEU A 476 -23.01 27.24 -19.27
N SER A 477 -22.82 27.72 -18.04
CA SER A 477 -23.33 29.03 -17.59
C SER A 477 -22.62 30.18 -18.30
N VAL A 478 -21.28 30.17 -18.38
CA VAL A 478 -20.48 31.19 -19.06
C VAL A 478 -20.81 31.25 -20.55
N ALA A 479 -21.01 30.10 -21.19
CA ALA A 479 -21.38 30.03 -22.60
C ALA A 479 -22.87 30.34 -22.87
N GLN A 480 -23.65 30.69 -21.84
CA GLN A 480 -25.09 30.96 -21.94
C GLN A 480 -25.87 29.82 -22.61
N TYR A 481 -25.50 28.57 -22.31
CA TYR A 481 -26.17 27.40 -22.86
C TYR A 481 -27.64 27.35 -22.44
N SER A 482 -28.53 27.13 -23.40
CA SER A 482 -29.98 27.39 -23.25
C SER A 482 -30.83 26.16 -22.92
N ASP A 483 -30.25 24.97 -22.81
CA ASP A 483 -30.97 23.77 -22.37
C ASP A 483 -31.11 23.76 -20.83
N GLY A 484 -32.24 24.27 -20.36
CA GLY A 484 -32.59 24.32 -18.94
C GLY A 484 -32.54 22.94 -18.24
N PRO A 485 -33.12 21.87 -18.82
CA PRO A 485 -33.03 20.52 -18.26
C PRO A 485 -31.63 20.02 -17.93
N VAL A 486 -30.63 20.27 -18.80
CA VAL A 486 -29.24 19.86 -18.54
C VAL A 486 -28.69 20.51 -17.27
N GLN A 487 -28.86 21.83 -17.14
CA GLN A 487 -28.40 22.60 -15.98
C GLN A 487 -29.20 22.23 -14.71
N ALA A 488 -30.52 22.06 -14.82
CA ALA A 488 -31.38 21.73 -13.69
C ALA A 488 -30.98 20.40 -13.04
N ARG A 489 -30.67 19.37 -13.84
CA ARG A 489 -30.19 18.08 -13.32
C ARG A 489 -28.84 18.20 -12.62
N ALA A 490 -27.92 19.01 -13.15
CA ALA A 490 -26.63 19.28 -12.54
C ALA A 490 -26.78 19.96 -11.17
N VAL A 491 -27.68 20.94 -11.09
CA VAL A 491 -27.99 21.68 -9.87
C VAL A 491 -28.58 20.75 -8.80
N GLU A 492 -29.55 19.91 -9.16
CA GLU A 492 -30.14 18.96 -8.22
C GLU A 492 -29.13 17.88 -7.76
N TYR A 493 -28.28 17.40 -8.67
CA TYR A 493 -27.16 16.53 -8.31
C TYR A 493 -26.27 17.19 -7.24
N LEU A 494 -25.78 18.41 -7.48
CA LEU A 494 -24.91 19.11 -6.53
C LEU A 494 -25.62 19.39 -5.19
N LYS A 495 -26.89 19.78 -5.19
CA LYS A 495 -27.68 19.95 -3.95
C LYS A 495 -27.77 18.64 -3.16
N SER A 496 -27.97 17.50 -3.83
CA SER A 496 -28.04 16.19 -3.18
C SER A 496 -26.70 15.73 -2.57
N ARG A 497 -25.57 16.28 -3.06
CA ARG A 497 -24.21 15.97 -2.60
C ARG A 497 -23.66 16.95 -1.56
N GLN A 498 -24.44 17.96 -1.14
CA GLN A 498 -24.03 18.86 -0.08
C GLN A 498 -23.96 18.10 1.25
N THR A 499 -22.81 18.17 1.93
CA THR A 499 -22.61 17.48 3.21
C THR A 499 -23.49 18.10 4.31
N PRO A 500 -23.74 17.39 5.43
CA PRO A 500 -24.42 17.96 6.60
C PRO A 500 -23.74 19.22 7.16
N GLU A 501 -22.41 19.33 7.00
CA GLU A 501 -21.63 20.51 7.42
C GLU A 501 -21.76 21.69 6.45
N GLY A 502 -22.29 21.48 5.24
CA GLY A 502 -22.56 22.51 4.25
C GLY A 502 -21.55 22.58 3.09
N GLY A 503 -20.39 21.93 3.17
CA GLY A 503 -19.42 21.87 2.09
C GLY A 503 -19.68 20.73 1.09
N TRP A 504 -18.81 20.62 0.08
CA TRP A 504 -18.81 19.55 -0.92
C TRP A 504 -17.44 18.88 -1.01
N GLY A 505 -17.47 17.58 -1.29
CA GLY A 505 -16.30 16.71 -1.39
C GLY A 505 -16.36 15.79 -2.60
N SER A 506 -15.26 15.09 -2.85
CA SER A 506 -15.19 14.03 -3.86
C SER A 506 -15.44 12.65 -3.22
N GLU A 507 -14.72 11.61 -3.64
CA GLU A 507 -15.03 10.17 -3.48
C GLU A 507 -15.35 9.69 -2.05
N ASP A 508 -14.82 10.32 -1.01
CA ASP A 508 -15.03 9.98 0.42
C ASP A 508 -16.18 10.76 1.08
N ALA A 509 -16.89 11.60 0.31
CA ALA A 509 -17.92 12.54 0.76
C ALA A 509 -17.48 13.56 1.83
N ARG A 510 -16.17 13.71 2.10
CA ARG A 510 -15.65 14.73 3.00
C ARG A 510 -15.49 16.06 2.26
N ALA A 511 -16.04 17.12 2.81
CA ALA A 511 -15.94 18.44 2.19
C ALA A 511 -14.50 18.96 2.15
N THR A 512 -14.10 19.54 1.02
CA THR A 512 -12.78 20.16 0.80
C THR A 512 -12.93 21.62 0.35
N VAL A 513 -11.90 22.43 0.59
CA VAL A 513 -11.89 23.87 0.22
C VAL A 513 -12.10 24.04 -1.28
N SER A 514 -11.31 23.34 -2.10
CA SER A 514 -11.35 23.50 -3.57
C SER A 514 -12.68 23.09 -4.18
N VAL A 515 -13.26 21.95 -3.76
CA VAL A 515 -14.54 21.47 -4.31
C VAL A 515 -15.68 22.36 -3.85
N THR A 516 -15.72 22.72 -2.57
CA THR A 516 -16.74 23.65 -2.04
C THR A 516 -16.72 24.99 -2.77
N LEU A 517 -15.53 25.55 -2.99
CA LEU A 517 -15.37 26.81 -3.72
C LEU A 517 -15.90 26.72 -5.15
N ASN A 518 -15.54 25.68 -5.90
CA ASN A 518 -15.97 25.54 -7.29
C ASN A 518 -17.49 25.35 -7.42
N VAL A 519 -18.11 24.62 -6.49
CA VAL A 519 -19.57 24.51 -6.41
C VAL A 519 -20.21 25.86 -6.08
N LEU A 520 -19.65 26.62 -5.13
CA LEU A 520 -20.15 27.95 -4.78
C LEU A 520 -20.06 28.93 -5.97
N ILE A 521 -18.97 28.92 -6.73
CA ILE A 521 -18.82 29.72 -7.96
C ILE A 521 -19.91 29.35 -8.97
N ALA A 522 -20.14 28.05 -9.19
CA ALA A 522 -21.17 27.57 -10.11
C ALA A 522 -22.58 28.00 -9.66
N PHE A 523 -22.90 27.80 -8.37
CA PHE A 523 -24.18 28.18 -7.79
C PHE A 523 -24.41 29.68 -7.80
N HIS A 524 -23.39 30.48 -7.50
CA HIS A 524 -23.50 31.93 -7.53
C HIS A 524 -23.88 32.44 -8.92
N LYS A 525 -23.30 31.87 -9.99
CA LYS A 525 -23.65 32.23 -11.38
C LYS A 525 -25.09 31.88 -11.76
N LEU A 526 -25.70 30.94 -11.05
CA LEU A 526 -27.03 30.40 -11.34
C LEU A 526 -28.10 30.82 -10.32
N ARG A 527 -27.73 31.65 -9.33
CA ARG A 527 -28.58 32.09 -8.22
C ARG A 527 -29.90 32.76 -8.64
N ASP A 528 -29.92 33.40 -9.80
CA ASP A 528 -31.11 34.10 -10.30
C ASP A 528 -32.06 33.15 -11.06
N SER A 529 -31.57 31.97 -11.44
CA SER A 529 -32.30 30.96 -12.21
C SER A 529 -32.81 29.80 -11.34
N TYR A 530 -32.18 29.55 -10.19
CA TYR A 530 -32.49 28.42 -9.31
C TYR A 530 -32.46 28.85 -7.84
N ASP A 531 -33.29 28.22 -7.01
CA ASP A 531 -33.29 28.42 -5.55
C ASP A 531 -32.05 27.77 -4.91
N LEU A 532 -31.00 28.59 -4.71
CA LEU A 532 -29.68 28.17 -4.25
C LEU A 532 -29.21 28.90 -2.98
N ASP A 533 -29.94 29.92 -2.52
CA ASP A 533 -29.50 30.79 -1.42
C ASP A 533 -29.20 30.01 -0.14
N SER A 534 -30.01 28.99 0.18
CA SER A 534 -29.75 28.15 1.36
C SER A 534 -28.48 27.32 1.20
N SER A 535 -28.23 26.72 0.04
CA SER A 535 -27.04 25.90 -0.20
C SER A 535 -25.78 26.75 -0.26
N ILE A 536 -25.85 27.90 -0.91
CA ILE A 536 -24.76 28.89 -0.96
C ILE A 536 -24.41 29.36 0.46
N SER A 537 -25.42 29.74 1.27
CA SER A 537 -25.18 30.23 2.63
C SER A 537 -24.49 29.20 3.52
N LYS A 538 -24.89 27.93 3.43
CA LYS A 538 -24.25 26.81 4.15
C LYS A 538 -22.81 26.59 3.69
N GLY A 539 -22.58 26.54 2.37
CA GLY A 539 -21.25 26.36 1.80
C GLY A 539 -20.31 27.51 2.14
N MET A 540 -20.79 28.75 2.09
CA MET A 540 -20.01 29.93 2.46
C MET A 540 -19.65 29.93 3.95
N THR A 541 -20.60 29.56 4.82
CA THR A 541 -20.35 29.42 6.26
C THR A 541 -19.28 28.35 6.52
N TRP A 542 -19.37 27.22 5.83
CA TRP A 542 -18.37 26.15 5.91
C TRP A 542 -17.00 26.63 5.43
N LEU A 543 -16.93 27.29 4.26
CA LEU A 543 -15.68 27.75 3.65
C LEU A 543 -14.97 28.79 4.54
N LEU A 544 -15.69 29.80 5.05
CA LEU A 544 -15.13 30.82 5.93
C LEU A 544 -14.61 30.24 7.25
N ALA A 545 -15.21 29.15 7.74
CA ALA A 545 -14.73 28.44 8.92
C ALA A 545 -13.44 27.63 8.68
N ARG A 546 -12.96 27.53 7.42
CA ARG A 546 -11.72 26.84 7.03
C ARG A 546 -10.56 27.78 6.70
N GLN A 547 -10.64 29.04 7.14
CA GLN A 547 -9.46 29.91 7.17
C GLN A 547 -8.46 29.37 8.21
N ASN A 548 -7.24 29.11 7.78
CA ASN A 548 -6.18 28.63 8.66
C ASN A 548 -5.65 29.75 9.57
N PRO A 549 -4.93 29.42 10.67
CA PRO A 549 -4.37 30.43 11.59
C PRO A 549 -3.43 31.45 10.93
N ASP A 550 -2.85 31.12 9.78
CA ASP A 550 -2.01 32.01 8.97
C ASP A 550 -2.81 33.00 8.10
N GLY A 551 -4.14 32.91 8.12
CA GLY A 551 -5.07 33.73 7.33
C GLY A 551 -5.32 33.21 5.90
N GLY A 552 -4.63 32.15 5.48
CA GLY A 552 -4.83 31.52 4.18
C GLY A 552 -5.95 30.48 4.17
N PHE A 553 -6.21 29.94 2.99
CA PHE A 553 -7.14 28.83 2.75
C PHE A 553 -6.42 27.65 2.12
N GLY A 554 -6.92 26.45 2.41
CA GLY A 554 -6.41 25.15 1.96
C GLY A 554 -6.83 24.07 2.96
N ASP A 555 -6.83 22.80 2.56
CA ASP A 555 -7.21 21.67 3.43
C ASP A 555 -6.08 21.28 4.41
N SER A 556 -5.41 22.29 4.99
CA SER A 556 -4.22 22.25 5.85
C SER A 556 -3.02 21.53 5.22
N PRO A 557 -1.97 22.26 4.78
CA PRO A 557 -1.72 23.69 4.99
C PRO A 557 -2.48 24.63 4.04
N SER A 558 -2.38 25.94 4.28
CA SER A 558 -2.80 26.96 3.31
C SER A 558 -1.96 26.88 2.03
N THR A 559 -2.59 27.10 0.87
CA THR A 559 -1.86 27.28 -0.39
C THR A 559 -2.10 28.68 -0.95
N VAL A 560 -1.10 29.25 -1.63
CA VAL A 560 -1.28 30.54 -2.33
C VAL A 560 -2.39 30.43 -3.38
N TYR A 561 -2.50 29.28 -4.03
CA TYR A 561 -3.53 29.01 -5.02
C TYR A 561 -4.94 29.05 -4.42
N ASP A 562 -5.21 28.25 -3.38
CA ASP A 562 -6.54 28.19 -2.76
C ASP A 562 -6.89 29.52 -2.09
N THR A 563 -5.91 30.16 -1.45
CA THR A 563 -6.11 31.50 -0.87
C THR A 563 -6.49 32.52 -1.95
N ALA A 564 -5.78 32.54 -3.09
CA ALA A 564 -6.11 33.44 -4.18
C ALA A 564 -7.49 33.14 -4.80
N GLN A 565 -7.81 31.85 -4.98
CA GLN A 565 -9.10 31.43 -5.52
C GLN A 565 -10.25 31.85 -4.59
N VAL A 566 -10.14 31.59 -3.28
CA VAL A 566 -11.16 31.99 -2.29
C VAL A 566 -11.33 33.50 -2.22
N LEU A 567 -10.25 34.29 -2.29
CA LEU A 567 -10.33 35.75 -2.27
C LEU A 567 -10.90 36.34 -3.58
N SER A 568 -10.80 35.61 -4.68
CA SER A 568 -11.27 36.06 -6.01
C SER A 568 -12.73 35.71 -6.32
N ALA A 569 -13.28 34.72 -5.61
CA ALA A 569 -14.65 34.24 -5.77
C ALA A 569 -15.62 35.03 -4.88
#